data_AF-A0A8X7C900-F1
#
_entry.id   AF-A0A8X7C900-F1
#
_cell.length_a   1.000
_cell.length_b   1.000
_cell.length_c   1.000
_cell.angle_alpha   90.00
_cell.angle_beta   90.00
_cell.angle_gamma   90.00
#
_symmetry.space_group_name_H-M   'P 1'
#
loop_
_entity.id
_entity.type
_entity.pdbx_description
1 polymer ?
#
loop_
_entity_poly.entity_id
_entity_poly.type
_entity_poly.pdbx_seq_one_letter_code
_entity_poly.pdbx_strand_id
1 'polypeptide(L)'
;MPCGQIVNSPDKLLSKVYPNIQQNFKDQDWLSQRAILASRNGVVEKLNVTIQKQLPEQEYAYKSIDCIFNDDEAVQYPIEFLNSIDS
;
A
#
# COMPACT_ATOMS: atom_id res chain seq x y z
N MET A 1 3.39 20.46 -25.01
CA MET A 1 3.66 19.16 -24.37
C MET A 1 2.36 18.35 -24.40
N PRO A 2 2.36 17.08 -24.81
CA PRO A 2 1.16 16.26 -24.67
C PRO A 2 0.85 16.09 -23.18
N CYS A 3 -0.34 16.49 -22.77
CA CYS A 3 -0.86 16.31 -21.43
C CYS A 3 -1.25 14.84 -21.23
N GLY A 4 -0.27 14.00 -20.90
CA GLY A 4 -0.47 12.63 -20.46
C GLY A 4 -0.70 11.61 -21.56
N GLN A 5 -0.58 10.33 -21.19
CA GLN A 5 -0.86 9.18 -22.03
C GLN A 5 -2.13 8.49 -21.52
N ILE A 6 -3.14 8.38 -22.37
CA ILE A 6 -4.34 7.61 -22.06
C ILE A 6 -4.03 6.12 -22.26
N VAL A 7 -4.46 5.29 -21.32
CA VAL A 7 -4.38 3.83 -21.38
C VAL A 7 -5.77 3.23 -21.26
N ASN A 8 -6.02 2.16 -22.00
CA ASN A 8 -7.35 1.57 -22.15
C ASN A 8 -7.61 0.37 -21.21
N SER A 9 -6.65 0.03 -20.34
CA SER A 9 -6.78 -1.07 -19.39
C SER A 9 -5.97 -0.79 -18.12
N PRO A 10 -6.46 -1.21 -16.93
CA PRO A 10 -5.70 -1.21 -15.68
C PRO A 10 -4.36 -1.94 -15.79
N ASP A 11 -4.28 -3.08 -16.49
CA ASP A 11 -3.03 -3.84 -16.64
C ASP A 11 -1.98 -3.06 -17.44
N LYS A 12 -2.43 -2.31 -18.46
CA LYS A 12 -1.56 -1.40 -19.22
C LYS A 12 -1.10 -0.21 -18.38
N LEU A 13 -1.95 0.29 -17.47
CA LEU A 13 -1.56 1.32 -16.53
C LEU A 13 -0.47 0.79 -15.57
N LEU A 14 -0.72 -0.38 -14.99
CA LEU A 14 0.16 -1.04 -14.04
C LEU A 14 1.54 -1.34 -14.64
N SER A 15 1.59 -1.95 -15.82
CA SER A 15 2.85 -2.23 -16.52
C SER A 15 3.62 -0.98 -16.94
N LYS A 16 2.94 0.16 -17.13
CA LYS A 16 3.60 1.45 -17.38
C LYS A 16 4.18 2.08 -16.12
N VAL A 17 3.44 2.04 -15.01
CA VAL A 17 3.87 2.69 -13.75
C VAL A 17 4.86 1.81 -12.99
N TYR A 18 4.61 0.50 -12.94
CA TYR A 18 5.42 -0.51 -12.26
C TYR A 18 5.95 -1.57 -13.25
N PRO A 19 6.87 -1.20 -14.17
CA PRO A 19 7.49 -2.17 -15.07
C PRO A 19 8.34 -3.18 -14.28
N ASN A 20 8.26 -4.47 -14.64
CA ASN A 20 9.08 -5.52 -14.04
C ASN A 20 9.01 -5.55 -12.50
N ILE A 21 7.80 -5.42 -11.96
CA ILE A 21 7.60 -5.30 -10.50
C ILE A 21 8.16 -6.51 -9.74
N GLN A 22 8.11 -7.71 -10.32
CA GLN A 22 8.66 -8.92 -9.73
C GLN A 22 10.17 -8.86 -9.49
N GLN A 23 10.89 -8.02 -10.23
CA GLN A 23 12.33 -7.80 -10.07
C GLN A 23 12.62 -6.61 -9.15
N ASN A 24 11.78 -5.57 -9.19
CA ASN A 24 12.05 -4.29 -8.54
C ASN A 24 11.38 -4.11 -7.16
N PHE A 25 10.50 -5.01 -6.73
CA PHE A 25 9.70 -4.80 -5.51
C PHE A 25 10.51 -4.68 -4.20
N LYS A 26 11.79 -5.08 -4.19
CA LYS A 26 12.69 -4.89 -3.04
C LYS A 26 13.43 -3.56 -3.06
N ASP A 27 13.36 -2.82 -4.17
CA ASP A 27 13.99 -1.52 -4.33
C ASP A 27 13.05 -0.42 -3.84
N GLN A 28 13.36 0.10 -2.64
CA GLN A 28 12.56 1.13 -1.98
C GLN A 28 12.62 2.48 -2.72
N ASP A 29 13.77 2.86 -3.28
CA ASP A 29 13.92 4.10 -4.03
C ASP A 29 13.12 4.04 -5.33
N TRP A 30 13.11 2.88 -5.99
CA TRP A 30 12.30 2.65 -7.17
C TRP A 30 10.79 2.70 -6.86
N LEU A 31 10.35 2.07 -5.77
CA LEU A 31 8.93 2.08 -5.37
C LEU A 31 8.46 3.48 -4.97
N SER A 32 9.25 4.23 -4.19
CA SER A 32 8.87 5.53 -3.65
C SER A 32 8.63 6.61 -4.71
N GLN A 33 9.24 6.46 -5.89
CA GLN A 33 9.09 7.41 -7.00
C GLN A 33 7.80 7.21 -7.82
N ARG A 34 6.96 6.24 -7.46
CA ARG A 34 5.80 5.79 -8.27
C ARG A 34 4.53 5.80 -7.46
N ALA A 35 3.47 6.38 -8.01
CA ALA A 35 2.15 6.37 -7.41
C ALA A 35 1.05 6.31 -8.48
N ILE A 36 -0.04 5.61 -8.17
CA ILE A 36 -1.27 5.65 -8.96
C ILE A 36 -2.35 6.34 -8.11
N LEU A 37 -2.81 7.50 -8.58
CA LEU A 37 -3.89 8.24 -7.95
C LEU A 37 -5.22 7.87 -8.60
N ALA A 38 -6.22 7.59 -7.79
CA ALA A 38 -7.59 7.37 -8.25
C ALA A 38 -8.57 8.21 -7.41
N SER A 39 -9.67 8.61 -8.03
CA SER A 39 -10.69 9.46 -7.37
C SER A 39 -11.54 8.73 -6.33
N ARG A 40 -11.48 7.39 -6.29
CA ARG A 40 -12.31 6.55 -5.40
C ARG A 40 -11.48 5.47 -4.74
N ASN A 41 -11.69 5.28 -3.45
CA ASN A 41 -10.99 4.26 -2.66
C ASN A 41 -11.24 2.83 -3.19
N GLY A 42 -12.45 2.51 -3.64
CA GLY A 42 -12.73 1.19 -4.21
C GLY A 42 -11.97 0.88 -5.51
N VAL A 43 -11.44 1.90 -6.19
CA VAL A 43 -10.53 1.71 -7.34
C VAL A 43 -9.09 1.50 -6.84
N VAL A 44 -8.67 2.27 -5.84
CA VAL A 44 -7.37 2.11 -5.16
C VAL A 44 -7.22 0.70 -4.58
N GLU A 45 -8.24 0.22 -3.86
CA GLU A 45 -8.30 -1.12 -3.28
C GLU A 45 -8.04 -2.21 -4.34
N LYS A 46 -8.79 -2.15 -5.45
CA LYS A 46 -8.65 -3.11 -6.56
C LYS A 46 -7.24 -3.09 -7.15
N LEU A 47 -6.69 -1.91 -7.39
CA LEU A 47 -5.34 -1.77 -7.94
C LEU A 47 -4.28 -2.30 -6.98
N ASN A 48 -4.38 -1.98 -5.70
CA ASN A 48 -3.45 -2.46 -4.67
C ASN A 48 -3.46 -3.99 -4.58
N VAL A 49 -4.64 -4.61 -4.57
CA VAL A 49 -4.77 -6.08 -4.60
C VAL A 49 -4.18 -6.67 -5.88
N THR A 50 -4.42 -6.05 -7.04
CA THR A 50 -3.85 -6.52 -8.32
C THR A 50 -2.32 -6.43 -8.33
N ILE A 51 -1.73 -5.36 -7.79
CA ILE A 51 -0.28 -5.17 -7.66
C ILE A 51 0.29 -6.22 -6.71
N GLN A 52 -0.30 -6.38 -5.54
CA GLN A 52 0.17 -7.30 -4.51
C GLN A 52 0.20 -8.75 -5.02
N LYS A 53 -0.82 -9.18 -5.78
CA LYS A 53 -0.89 -10.51 -6.40
C LYS A 53 0.19 -10.79 -7.46
N GLN A 54 0.84 -9.76 -7.99
CA GLN A 54 1.94 -9.94 -8.95
C GLN A 54 3.27 -10.20 -8.26
N LEU A 55 3.38 -9.89 -6.96
CA LEU A 55 4.62 -10.07 -6.20
C LEU A 55 4.89 -11.58 -6.01
N PRO A 56 6.15 -12.02 -6.11
CA PRO A 56 6.50 -13.42 -6.00
C PRO A 56 6.51 -13.95 -4.55
N GLU A 57 6.32 -13.08 -3.56
CA GLU A 57 6.38 -13.43 -2.14
C GLU A 57 5.01 -13.84 -1.57
N GLN A 58 5.04 -14.51 -0.42
CA GLN A 58 3.85 -14.92 0.31
C GLN A 58 3.06 -13.68 0.79
N GLU A 59 1.74 -13.70 0.62
CA GLU A 59 0.86 -12.71 1.22
C GLU A 59 0.82 -12.88 2.74
N TYR A 60 0.97 -11.76 3.46
CA TYR A 60 0.82 -11.71 4.91
C TYR A 60 -0.32 -10.75 5.26
N ALA A 61 -1.26 -11.24 6.08
CA ALA A 61 -2.32 -10.42 6.65
C ALA A 61 -1.91 -9.97 8.05
N TYR A 62 -1.81 -8.66 8.25
CA TYR A 62 -1.58 -8.06 9.56
C TYR A 62 -2.92 -7.63 10.16
N LYS A 63 -3.14 -7.96 11.43
CA LYS A 63 -4.33 -7.49 12.16
C LYS A 63 -4.08 -6.06 12.64
N SER A 64 -5.06 -5.16 12.45
CA SER A 64 -5.03 -3.86 13.12
C SER A 64 -5.22 -4.05 14.63
N ILE A 65 -4.61 -3.17 15.42
CA ILE A 65 -4.74 -3.08 16.87
C ILE A 65 -6.02 -2.33 17.28
N ASP A 66 -6.74 -1.73 16.32
CA ASP A 66 -7.94 -0.88 16.55
C ASP A 66 -9.16 -1.60 17.17
N CYS A 67 -9.03 -2.87 17.54
CA CYS A 67 -10.02 -3.52 18.37
C CYS A 67 -9.37 -4.02 19.66
N ILE A 68 -9.40 -3.15 20.68
CA ILE A 68 -9.23 -3.53 22.07
C ILE A 68 -10.44 -4.42 22.41
N PHE A 69 -10.31 -5.73 22.20
CA PHE A 69 -11.35 -6.69 22.58
C PHE A 69 -11.23 -7.14 24.04
N ASN A 70 -10.10 -6.84 24.70
CA ASN A 70 -9.83 -7.22 26.08
C ASN A 70 -9.31 -6.02 26.86
N ASP A 71 -10.04 -5.61 27.91
CA ASP A 71 -9.55 -4.63 28.89
C ASP A 71 -8.22 -5.07 29.54
N ASP A 72 -7.95 -6.38 29.57
CA ASP A 72 -6.69 -6.96 30.07
C ASP A 72 -5.49 -6.80 29.10
N GLU A 73 -5.73 -6.52 27.81
CA GLU A 73 -4.67 -6.25 26.80
C GLU A 73 -4.48 -4.75 26.52
N ALA A 74 -5.34 -3.89 27.09
CA ALA A 74 -5.23 -2.43 27.01
C ALA A 74 -3.92 -1.87 27.61
N VAL A 75 -3.13 -2.72 28.27
CA VAL A 75 -1.83 -2.39 28.88
C VAL A 75 -0.64 -2.62 27.93
N GLN A 76 -0.86 -3.04 26.67
CA GLN A 76 0.24 -3.34 25.74
C GLN A 76 1.05 -2.10 25.30
N TYR A 77 0.53 -0.89 25.50
CA TYR A 77 1.25 0.34 25.23
C TYR A 77 1.36 1.17 26.51
N PRO A 78 2.58 1.45 27.00
CA PRO A 78 2.78 2.43 28.06
C PRO A 78 2.18 3.78 27.64
N ILE A 79 1.55 4.49 28.57
CA ILE A 79 0.92 5.81 28.30
C ILE A 79 1.95 6.80 27.71
N GLU A 80 3.22 6.59 28.02
CA GLU A 80 4.37 7.35 27.55
C GLU A 80 4.54 7.24 26.02
N PHE A 81 4.21 6.08 25.43
CA PHE A 81 4.28 5.87 23.98
C PHE A 81 3.18 6.67 23.26
N LEU A 82 1.96 6.67 23.81
CA LEU A 82 0.83 7.41 23.26
C LEU A 82 0.96 8.93 23.42
N ASN A 83 1.70 9.41 24.43
CA ASN A 83 1.93 10.85 24.61
C ASN A 83 3.02 11.42 23.69
N SER A 84 3.73 10.57 22.93
CA SER A 84 4.82 11.01 22.04
C SER A 84 4.37 11.41 20.62
N ILE A 85 3.11 11.14 20.25
CA ILE A 85 2.55 11.44 18.92
C ILE A 85 2.12 12.92 18.76
N ASP A 86 2.06 13.67 19.86
CA ASP A 86 1.72 15.11 19.90
C ASP A 86 2.93 16.02 20.24
N SER A 87 4.17 15.50 20.22
CA SER A 87 5.40 16.28 20.50
C SER A 87 6.23 16.58 19.25
#